data_AF-A0AAV4GBR2-F1
#
_entry.id   AF-A0AAV4GBR2-F1
#
_cell.length_a   1.000
_cell.length_b   1.000
_cell.length_c   1.000
_cell.angle_alpha   90.00
_cell.angle_beta   90.00
_cell.angle_gamma   90.00
#
_symmetry.space_group_name_H-M   'P 1'
#
loop_
_entity.id
_entity.type
_entity.pdbx_description
1 polymer ?
#
loop_
_entity_poly.entity_id
_entity_poly.type
_entity_poly.pdbx_seq_one_letter_code
_entity_poly.pdbx_strand_id
1 'polypeptide(L)'
;MTSSFPYISTSADSCPQGDQPGIVHEGKTCEDIVRLTPWACYDDFYRRKCCIACPGIDKGIEDCPYGDREAWCQTDKMNYPYDCYLNNATCCQTCAELKDDSKPGCEYGDHSAECVTDLDLPLGCYWNEELCCSTCAKYKNTSNT
;
A
#
# COMPACT_ATOMS: atom_id res chain seq x y z
N MET A 1 -32.44 10.51 -34.95
CA MET A 1 -31.01 10.29 -35.26
C MET A 1 -30.20 10.91 -34.13
N THR A 2 -30.04 10.19 -33.03
CA THR A 2 -29.28 10.65 -31.86
C THR A 2 -27.85 10.17 -32.02
N SER A 3 -26.96 11.08 -32.40
CA SER A 3 -25.52 10.83 -32.55
C SER A 3 -24.89 10.57 -31.19
N SER A 4 -24.61 9.30 -30.91
CA SER A 4 -23.73 8.85 -29.83
C SER A 4 -22.29 9.21 -30.20
N PHE A 5 -21.70 10.20 -29.53
CA PHE A 5 -20.25 10.37 -29.55
C PHE A 5 -19.65 9.44 -28.48
N PRO A 6 -18.75 8.51 -28.82
CA PRO A 6 -18.01 7.76 -27.82
C PRO A 6 -17.03 8.73 -27.15
N TYR A 7 -17.19 8.92 -25.85
CA TYR A 7 -16.20 9.62 -25.03
C TYR A 7 -14.96 8.73 -24.95
N ILE A 8 -14.07 8.88 -25.92
CA ILE A 8 -12.72 8.31 -25.81
C ILE A 8 -12.00 9.13 -24.75
N SER A 9 -12.02 8.63 -23.51
CA SER A 9 -11.15 9.09 -22.44
C SER A 9 -9.72 8.61 -22.74
N THR A 10 -9.04 9.29 -23.65
CA THR A 10 -7.59 9.20 -23.80
C THR A 10 -7.00 10.60 -23.66
N SER A 11 -7.24 11.28 -22.55
CA SER A 11 -6.24 12.21 -22.07
C SER A 11 -5.18 11.38 -21.36
N ALA A 12 -4.33 10.72 -22.15
CA ALA A 12 -2.94 10.70 -21.74
C ALA A 12 -2.59 12.17 -21.53
N ASP A 13 -2.34 12.54 -20.28
CA ASP A 13 -1.77 13.82 -19.90
C ASP A 13 -0.79 14.22 -21.00
N SER A 14 -1.14 15.25 -21.76
CA SER A 14 -0.31 15.59 -22.91
C SER A 14 1.00 16.09 -22.32
N CYS A 15 2.04 15.26 -22.45
CA CYS A 15 3.43 15.60 -22.16
C CYS A 15 4.12 15.96 -23.49
N PRO A 16 3.75 17.05 -24.20
CA PRO A 16 4.27 17.31 -25.54
C PRO A 16 5.77 17.55 -25.55
N GLN A 17 6.36 17.93 -24.41
CA GLN A 17 7.81 18.06 -24.24
C GLN A 17 8.47 16.85 -23.56
N GLY A 18 7.69 15.87 -23.08
CA GLY A 18 8.19 14.73 -22.32
C GLY A 18 8.72 15.09 -20.92
N ASP A 19 9.73 14.36 -20.46
CA ASP A 19 10.41 14.62 -19.19
C ASP A 19 11.31 15.87 -19.26
N GLN A 20 11.45 16.57 -18.13
CA GLN A 20 12.38 17.68 -18.00
C GLN A 20 13.82 17.15 -18.18
N PRO A 21 14.59 17.69 -19.15
CA PRO A 21 15.97 17.26 -19.34
C PRO A 21 16.87 17.72 -18.19
N GLY A 22 17.90 16.92 -17.89
CA GLY A 22 18.90 17.24 -16.87
C GLY A 22 18.40 17.07 -15.44
N ILE A 23 18.90 17.92 -14.54
CA ILE A 23 18.60 17.83 -13.10
C ILE A 23 17.22 18.45 -12.81
N VAL A 24 16.39 17.69 -12.12
CA VAL A 24 15.03 18.03 -11.72
C VAL A 24 15.01 18.65 -10.31
N HIS A 25 15.66 17.96 -9.37
CA HIS A 25 15.72 18.32 -7.95
C HIS A 25 16.90 17.60 -7.26
N GLU A 26 17.58 18.25 -6.31
CA GLU A 26 18.66 17.65 -5.50
C GLU A 26 19.73 16.88 -6.29
N GLY A 27 20.07 17.33 -7.49
CA GLY A 27 21.05 16.64 -8.34
C GLY A 27 20.54 15.37 -9.03
N LYS A 28 19.24 15.05 -8.93
CA LYS A 28 18.61 13.87 -9.53
C LYS A 28 17.94 14.20 -10.86
N THR A 29 18.08 13.31 -11.84
CA THR A 29 17.30 13.31 -13.09
C THR A 29 15.94 12.63 -12.89
N CYS A 30 15.05 12.66 -13.89
CA CYS A 30 13.82 11.87 -13.83
C CYS A 30 14.08 10.36 -13.72
N GLU A 31 15.11 9.86 -14.39
CA GLU A 31 15.54 8.45 -14.28
C GLU A 31 15.97 8.11 -12.85
N ASP A 32 16.71 9.00 -12.19
CA ASP A 32 17.09 8.82 -10.78
C ASP A 32 15.89 8.86 -9.85
N ILE A 33 14.93 9.76 -10.10
CA ILE A 33 13.73 9.88 -9.27
C ILE A 33 12.93 8.59 -9.29
N VAL A 34 12.60 8.05 -10.47
CA VAL A 34 11.79 6.82 -10.57
C VAL A 34 12.52 5.59 -10.06
N ARG A 35 13.86 5.58 -10.12
CA ARG A 35 14.68 4.45 -9.67
C ARG A 35 14.98 4.45 -8.17
N LEU A 36 15.26 5.61 -7.60
CA LEU A 36 15.73 5.74 -6.21
C LEU A 36 14.63 6.17 -5.25
N THR A 37 13.67 6.95 -5.73
CA THR A 37 12.61 7.55 -4.92
C THR A 37 11.27 7.49 -5.65
N PRO A 38 10.77 6.30 -6.02
CA PRO A 38 9.55 6.15 -6.83
C PRO A 38 8.33 6.83 -6.17
N TRP A 39 8.27 6.87 -4.84
CA TRP A 39 7.23 7.58 -4.10
C TRP A 39 7.15 9.08 -4.42
N ALA A 40 8.22 9.70 -4.90
CA ALA A 40 8.21 11.09 -5.32
C ALA A 40 7.20 11.33 -6.46
N CYS A 41 6.88 10.33 -7.27
CA CYS A 41 5.87 10.44 -8.34
C CYS A 41 4.44 10.68 -7.83
N TYR A 42 4.16 10.46 -6.53
CA TYR A 42 2.90 10.88 -5.91
C TYR A 42 2.79 12.39 -5.73
N ASP A 43 3.90 13.11 -5.69
CA ASP A 43 3.91 14.56 -5.58
C ASP A 43 3.81 15.22 -6.97
N ASP A 44 2.91 16.19 -7.07
CA ASP A 44 2.59 16.93 -8.29
C ASP A 44 3.81 17.59 -8.95
N PHE A 45 4.78 18.06 -8.16
CA PHE A 45 5.99 18.69 -8.66
C PHE A 45 6.81 17.72 -9.51
N TYR A 46 7.04 16.50 -8.99
CA TYR A 46 7.80 15.49 -9.72
C TYR A 46 6.98 14.92 -10.86
N ARG A 47 5.68 14.68 -10.66
CA ARG A 47 4.80 14.13 -11.72
C ARG A 47 4.75 15.03 -12.96
N ARG A 48 4.75 16.36 -12.79
CA ARG A 48 4.76 17.30 -13.92
C ARG A 48 6.12 17.41 -14.60
N LYS A 49 7.21 17.26 -13.85
CA LYS A 49 8.58 17.32 -14.41
C LYS A 49 9.01 16.00 -15.04
N CYS A 50 8.55 14.89 -14.50
CA CYS A 50 8.83 13.52 -14.94
C CYS A 50 7.59 12.89 -15.54
N CYS A 51 7.02 13.61 -16.51
CA CYS A 51 5.72 13.38 -17.11
C CYS A 51 5.63 12.04 -17.86
N ILE A 52 6.74 11.54 -18.42
CA ILE A 52 6.83 10.22 -19.05
C ILE A 52 7.37 9.18 -18.06
N ALA A 53 8.42 9.52 -17.31
CA ALA A 53 9.08 8.56 -16.44
C ALA A 53 8.16 8.03 -15.32
N CYS A 54 7.39 8.91 -14.65
CA CYS A 54 6.51 8.49 -13.56
C CYS A 54 5.41 7.53 -14.03
N PRO A 55 4.60 7.83 -15.06
CA PRO A 55 3.67 6.84 -15.63
C PRO A 55 4.36 5.57 -16.14
N GLY A 56 5.62 5.67 -16.56
CA GLY A 56 6.41 4.53 -17.03
C GLY A 56 6.73 3.48 -15.97
N ILE A 57 6.61 3.80 -14.68
CA ILE A 57 6.79 2.85 -13.57
C ILE A 57 5.46 2.42 -12.92
N ASP A 58 4.32 2.74 -13.55
CA ASP A 58 3.01 2.31 -13.05
C ASP A 58 2.91 0.79 -13.00
N LYS A 59 2.62 0.26 -11.80
CA LYS A 59 2.47 -1.17 -11.50
C LYS A 59 1.04 -1.67 -11.69
N GLY A 60 0.08 -0.79 -11.95
CA GLY A 60 -1.34 -1.12 -12.05
C GLY A 60 -1.99 -1.52 -10.72
N ILE A 61 -1.34 -1.20 -9.59
CA ILE A 61 -1.90 -1.44 -8.26
C ILE A 61 -2.83 -0.27 -7.93
N GLU A 62 -4.10 -0.58 -7.66
CA GLU A 62 -5.10 0.43 -7.27
C GLU A 62 -4.59 1.21 -6.05
N ASP A 63 -4.76 2.54 -6.11
CA ASP A 63 -4.22 3.53 -5.16
C ASP A 63 -2.70 3.62 -5.05
N CYS A 64 -1.94 2.67 -5.62
CA CYS A 64 -0.48 2.65 -5.55
C CYS A 64 0.26 2.35 -6.85
N PRO A 65 0.01 3.15 -7.90
CA PRO A 65 0.64 2.97 -9.21
C PRO A 65 2.17 2.95 -9.12
N TYR A 66 2.78 3.72 -8.23
CA TYR A 66 4.24 3.83 -8.13
C TYR A 66 4.84 2.96 -7.02
N GLY A 67 4.05 2.04 -6.44
CA GLY A 67 4.39 1.27 -5.24
C GLY A 67 4.10 2.02 -3.94
N ASP A 68 4.79 1.67 -2.86
CA ASP A 68 4.61 2.33 -1.56
C ASP A 68 4.89 3.84 -1.63
N ARG A 69 4.17 4.62 -0.83
CA ARG A 69 4.23 6.08 -0.81
C ARG A 69 5.36 6.63 0.06
N GLU A 70 6.03 5.77 0.81
CA GLU A 70 7.11 6.14 1.71
C GLU A 70 8.19 5.06 1.75
N ALA A 71 9.44 5.49 1.87
CA ALA A 71 10.59 4.58 1.91
C ALA A 71 10.57 3.65 3.13
N TRP A 72 10.00 4.11 4.24
CA TRP A 72 10.00 3.35 5.49
C TRP A 72 9.08 2.12 5.45
N CYS A 73 8.18 2.01 4.47
CA CYS A 73 7.35 0.83 4.27
C CYS A 73 8.17 -0.44 4.02
N GLN A 74 9.38 -0.29 3.45
CA GLN A 74 10.32 -1.38 3.18
C GLN A 74 11.40 -1.53 4.25
N THR A 75 11.25 -0.84 5.39
CA THR A 75 12.21 -0.92 6.50
C THR A 75 11.64 -1.73 7.65
N ASP A 76 12.49 -1.99 8.65
CA ASP A 76 12.12 -2.61 9.92
C ASP A 76 11.02 -1.84 10.70
N LYS A 77 10.53 -0.69 10.20
CA LYS A 77 9.36 -0.03 10.78
C LYS A 77 8.05 -0.74 10.48
N MET A 78 8.00 -1.59 9.46
CA MET A 78 6.90 -2.51 9.13
C MET A 78 7.22 -3.92 9.62
N ASN A 79 7.70 -4.05 10.87
CA ASN A 79 8.13 -5.33 11.41
C ASN A 79 6.97 -6.31 11.63
N TYR A 80 5.73 -5.81 11.69
CA TYR A 80 4.57 -6.65 11.94
C TYR A 80 3.46 -6.40 10.92
N PRO A 81 2.84 -7.47 10.38
CA PRO A 81 1.73 -7.33 9.43
C PRO A 81 0.60 -6.44 9.93
N TYR A 82 0.32 -6.42 11.24
CA TYR A 82 -0.74 -5.60 11.82
C TYR A 82 -0.52 -4.09 11.66
N ASP A 83 0.71 -3.63 11.40
CA ASP A 83 0.98 -2.22 11.09
C ASP A 83 0.21 -1.76 9.84
N CYS A 84 -0.18 -2.69 8.96
CA CYS A 84 -1.04 -2.42 7.81
C CYS A 84 -2.45 -1.97 8.18
N TYR A 85 -2.97 -2.27 9.38
CA TYR A 85 -4.27 -1.75 9.80
C TYR A 85 -4.28 -0.22 9.91
N LEU A 86 -3.13 0.38 10.23
CA LEU A 86 -2.98 1.84 10.32
C LEU A 86 -2.37 2.44 9.05
N ASN A 87 -1.54 1.68 8.34
CA ASN A 87 -0.66 2.22 7.30
C ASN A 87 -0.97 1.74 5.87
N ASN A 88 -2.07 1.02 5.62
CA ASN A 88 -2.38 0.46 4.30
C ASN A 88 -2.37 1.49 3.15
N ALA A 89 -2.75 2.74 3.40
CA ALA A 89 -2.79 3.75 2.34
C ALA A 89 -1.37 4.20 1.94
N THR A 90 -0.45 4.23 2.92
CA THR A 90 0.94 4.64 2.74
C THR A 90 1.80 3.49 2.24
N CYS A 91 1.66 2.32 2.85
CA CYS A 91 2.41 1.10 2.55
C CYS A 91 1.57 0.08 1.78
N CYS A 92 0.71 0.58 0.92
CA CYS A 92 -0.25 -0.14 0.09
C CYS A 92 0.31 -1.32 -0.71
N GLN A 93 1.49 -1.21 -1.32
CA GLN A 93 2.05 -2.33 -2.06
C GLN A 93 2.48 -3.41 -1.06
N THR A 94 3.25 -3.02 -0.04
CA THR A 94 3.69 -3.94 1.02
C THR A 94 2.50 -4.61 1.71
N CYS A 95 1.46 -3.85 2.04
CA CYS A 95 0.26 -4.36 2.68
C CYS A 95 -0.56 -5.24 1.76
N ALA A 96 -0.68 -4.92 0.47
CA ALA A 96 -1.35 -5.80 -0.48
C ALA A 96 -0.68 -7.19 -0.56
N GLU A 97 0.64 -7.26 -0.41
CA GLU A 97 1.39 -8.53 -0.37
C GLU A 97 1.16 -9.33 0.93
N LEU A 98 0.84 -8.64 2.04
CA LEU A 98 0.59 -9.25 3.36
C LEU A 98 -0.88 -9.59 3.62
N LYS A 99 -1.80 -9.03 2.84
CA LYS A 99 -3.24 -9.14 3.06
C LYS A 99 -3.76 -10.54 2.75
N ASP A 100 -4.49 -11.11 3.69
CA ASP A 100 -5.24 -12.36 3.53
C ASP A 100 -6.74 -12.08 3.49
N ASP A 101 -7.29 -11.90 2.28
CA ASP A 101 -8.72 -11.65 2.07
C ASP A 101 -9.63 -12.81 2.53
N SER A 102 -9.07 -13.99 2.84
CA SER A 102 -9.86 -15.11 3.39
C SER A 102 -10.23 -14.92 4.87
N LYS A 103 -9.69 -13.89 5.53
CA LYS A 103 -9.91 -13.59 6.94
C LYS A 103 -10.45 -12.16 7.15
N PRO A 104 -11.73 -11.90 6.85
CA PRO A 104 -12.31 -10.57 7.03
C PRO A 104 -12.18 -10.08 8.49
N GLY A 105 -11.68 -8.86 8.66
CA GLY A 105 -11.37 -8.25 9.97
C GLY A 105 -10.01 -8.69 10.58
N CYS A 106 -9.33 -9.65 9.96
CA CYS A 106 -8.09 -10.28 10.42
C CYS A 106 -7.10 -10.51 9.27
N GLU A 107 -7.22 -9.69 8.22
CA GLU A 107 -6.50 -9.82 6.96
C GLU A 107 -4.99 -9.72 7.16
N TYR A 108 -4.53 -9.07 8.23
CA TYR A 108 -3.12 -8.97 8.59
C TYR A 108 -2.78 -9.73 9.88
N GLY A 109 -3.66 -10.63 10.34
CA GLY A 109 -3.47 -11.37 11.59
C GLY A 109 -4.10 -10.69 12.80
N ASP A 110 -3.49 -10.90 13.97
CA ASP A 110 -3.88 -10.19 15.19
C ASP A 110 -3.49 -8.72 15.09
N HIS A 111 -4.30 -7.82 15.65
CA HIS A 111 -4.10 -6.37 15.63
C HIS A 111 -3.07 -5.89 16.67
N SER A 112 -2.55 -6.79 17.50
CA SER A 112 -1.54 -6.48 18.52
C SER A 112 -0.59 -7.66 18.74
N ALA A 113 0.69 -7.35 18.96
CA ALA A 113 1.68 -8.34 19.39
C ALA A 113 1.35 -8.93 20.78
N GLU A 114 0.62 -8.18 21.63
CA GLU A 114 0.24 -8.60 22.99
C GLU A 114 -0.66 -9.85 23.00
N CYS A 115 -1.32 -10.13 21.87
CA CYS A 115 -2.15 -11.32 21.69
C CYS A 115 -1.37 -12.63 21.86
N VAL A 116 -0.05 -12.61 21.65
CA VAL A 116 0.83 -13.79 21.81
C VAL A 116 1.59 -13.77 23.13
N THR A 117 1.88 -12.58 23.69
CA THR A 117 2.74 -12.45 24.87
C THR A 117 1.97 -12.39 26.19
N ASP A 118 0.81 -11.71 26.22
CA ASP A 118 0.17 -11.30 27.47
C ASP A 118 -1.32 -11.69 27.56
N LEU A 119 -1.87 -12.27 26.50
CA LEU A 119 -3.26 -12.72 26.48
C LEU A 119 -3.45 -14.01 27.31
N ASP A 120 -4.21 -13.93 28.39
CA ASP A 120 -4.54 -15.08 29.24
C ASP A 120 -5.53 -16.05 28.55
N LEU A 121 -5.03 -17.01 27.79
CA LEU A 121 -5.87 -17.90 26.99
C LEU A 121 -6.50 -19.04 27.81
N PRO A 122 -7.78 -19.40 27.59
CA PRO A 122 -8.70 -18.84 26.58
C PRO A 122 -9.53 -17.63 27.08
N LEU A 123 -9.50 -17.31 28.38
CA LEU A 123 -10.39 -16.31 29.00
C LEU A 123 -10.20 -14.89 28.41
N GLY A 124 -8.98 -14.52 28.07
CA GLY A 124 -8.59 -13.25 27.46
C GLY A 124 -9.28 -13.01 26.12
N CYS A 125 -9.69 -14.06 25.41
CA CYS A 125 -10.45 -13.90 24.16
C CYS A 125 -11.86 -13.36 24.36
N TYR A 126 -12.43 -13.41 25.56
CA TYR A 126 -13.78 -12.91 25.80
C TYR A 126 -13.90 -11.39 25.56
N TRP A 127 -12.82 -10.64 25.81
CA TRP A 127 -12.78 -9.18 25.65
C TRP A 127 -11.89 -8.70 24.49
N ASN A 128 -11.07 -9.59 23.94
CA ASN A 128 -10.06 -9.24 22.92
C ASN A 128 -10.25 -10.02 21.62
N GLU A 129 -11.44 -10.53 21.33
CA GLU A 129 -11.66 -11.36 20.15
C GLU A 129 -11.32 -10.63 18.85
N GLU A 130 -11.71 -9.37 18.70
CA GLU A 130 -11.39 -8.58 17.50
C GLU A 130 -9.90 -8.26 17.43
N LEU A 131 -9.32 -7.81 18.55
CA LEU A 131 -7.91 -7.46 18.63
C LEU A 131 -6.99 -8.66 18.38
N CYS A 132 -7.36 -9.82 18.91
CA CYS A 132 -6.56 -11.05 18.89
C CYS A 132 -7.23 -12.15 18.07
N CYS A 133 -7.86 -11.76 16.96
CA CYS A 133 -8.75 -12.63 16.23
C CYS A 133 -8.11 -13.87 15.61
N SER A 134 -6.86 -13.77 15.14
CA SER A 134 -6.12 -14.93 14.62
C SER A 134 -5.70 -15.87 15.74
N THR A 135 -5.32 -15.34 16.90
CA THR A 135 -5.00 -16.16 18.08
C THR A 135 -6.26 -16.81 18.64
N CYS A 136 -7.32 -16.04 18.90
CA CYS A 136 -8.56 -16.51 19.49
C CYS A 136 -9.32 -17.52 18.62
N ALA A 137 -9.27 -17.37 17.28
CA ALA A 137 -9.87 -18.35 16.36
C ALA A 137 -9.31 -19.78 16.57
N LYS A 138 -8.01 -19.91 16.91
CA LYS A 138 -7.39 -21.21 17.19
C LYS A 138 -8.02 -21.89 18.41
N TYR A 139 -8.32 -21.12 19.46
CA TYR A 139 -8.87 -21.63 20.71
C TYR A 139 -10.37 -21.88 20.61
N LYS A 140 -11.13 -21.08 19.84
CA LYS A 140 -12.55 -21.35 19.57
C LYS A 140 -12.79 -22.71 18.92
N ASN A 141 -11.89 -23.11 18.01
CA ASN A 141 -11.98 -24.40 17.34
C ASN A 141 -11.61 -25.58 18.26
N THR A 142 -10.96 -25.32 19.40
CA THR A 142 -10.54 -26.35 20.36
C THR A 142 -11.62 -26.61 21.42
N SER A 143 -12.43 -25.60 21.76
CA SER A 143 -13.50 -25.69 22.78
C SER A 143 -14.78 -26.41 22.33
N ASN A 144 -14.90 -26.82 21.06
CA ASN A 144 -16.04 -27.53 20.48
C ASN A 144 -15.79 -29.05 20.32
N THR A 145 -14.79 -29.60 21.01
CA THR A 145 -14.46 -31.04 21.09
C THR A 145 -14.34 -31.46 22.55
#